data_AF-A0AAV8WDQ5-F1
#
_entry.id   AF-A0AAV8WDQ5-F1
#
_cell.length_a   1.000
_cell.length_b   1.000
_cell.length_c   1.000
_cell.angle_alpha   90.00
_cell.angle_beta   90.00
_cell.angle_gamma   90.00
#
_symmetry.space_group_name_H-M   'P 1'
#
loop_
_entity.id
_entity.type
_entity.pdbx_description
1 polymer ?
#
loop_
_entity_poly.entity_id
_entity_poly.type
_entity_poly.pdbx_seq_one_letter_code
_entity_poly.pdbx_strand_id
1 'polypeptide(L)'
;MGEPGNSNLNSTDTAEIEHTWNKVETASKKVGLREGISAGRESNFQVHFDAGFKEGFKNGYALGKYKGLLKAHTKQNSSETVQYPLLEKTSRGSCEVCRNEGLLEEDVASIIKQQTEVSNCNLNELFSTFGKTFKCEVPKSLDDA
;
A
#
# COMPACT_ATOMS: atom_id res chain seq x y z
N MET A 1 74.79 -25.41 -16.25
CA MET A 1 74.19 -25.24 -14.91
C MET A 1 72.76 -24.81 -15.13
N GLY A 2 71.82 -25.75 -15.13
CA GLY A 2 70.39 -25.45 -15.23
C GLY A 2 69.81 -25.48 -13.82
N GLU A 3 69.12 -24.41 -13.42
CA GLU A 3 68.38 -24.41 -12.16
C GLU A 3 67.17 -25.36 -12.27
N PRO A 4 66.88 -26.15 -11.21
CA PRO A 4 65.71 -27.01 -11.21
C PRO A 4 64.44 -26.16 -11.05
N GLY A 5 63.58 -26.20 -12.08
CA GLY A 5 62.27 -25.57 -12.06
C GLY A 5 61.41 -26.13 -10.91
N ASN A 6 60.92 -25.21 -10.08
CA ASN A 6 60.12 -25.49 -8.89
C ASN A 6 58.70 -25.92 -9.27
N SER A 7 58.43 -27.23 -9.29
CA SER A 7 57.12 -27.82 -9.59
C SER A 7 56.08 -27.65 -8.47
N ASN A 8 56.42 -27.01 -7.35
CA ASN A 8 55.54 -26.81 -6.19
C ASN A 8 54.64 -25.56 -6.29
N LEU A 9 54.84 -24.66 -7.26
CA LEU A 9 54.03 -23.44 -7.38
C LEU A 9 52.59 -23.73 -7.87
N ASN A 10 52.41 -24.68 -8.80
CA ASN A 10 51.12 -24.87 -9.47
C ASN A 10 50.03 -25.51 -8.59
N SER A 11 50.38 -26.35 -7.61
CA SER A 11 49.40 -27.06 -6.78
C SER A 11 48.77 -26.16 -5.72
N THR A 12 49.58 -25.32 -5.08
CA THR A 12 49.12 -24.38 -4.03
C THR A 12 48.26 -23.28 -4.64
N ASP A 13 48.67 -22.72 -5.78
CA ASP A 13 47.91 -21.69 -6.48
C ASP A 13 46.53 -22.19 -6.92
N THR A 14 46.43 -23.42 -7.44
CA THR A 14 45.12 -24.00 -7.80
C THR A 14 44.19 -24.22 -6.61
N ALA A 15 44.74 -24.60 -5.45
CA ALA A 15 43.96 -24.80 -4.23
C ALA A 15 43.47 -23.46 -3.63
N GLU A 16 44.30 -22.41 -3.70
CA GLU A 16 43.92 -21.06 -3.29
C GLU A 16 42.83 -20.47 -4.19
N ILE A 17 42.93 -20.72 -5.51
CA ILE A 17 41.91 -20.35 -6.50
C ILE A 17 40.59 -21.07 -6.18
N GLU A 18 40.60 -22.39 -5.97
CA GLU A 18 39.41 -23.16 -5.62
C GLU A 18 38.75 -22.69 -4.31
N HIS A 19 39.55 -22.42 -3.27
CA HIS A 19 39.04 -21.90 -2.01
C HIS A 19 38.43 -20.50 -2.16
N THR A 20 39.05 -19.64 -2.97
CA THR A 20 38.52 -18.31 -3.29
C THR A 20 37.20 -18.41 -4.06
N TRP A 21 37.11 -19.28 -5.05
CA TRP A 21 35.88 -19.54 -5.80
C TRP A 21 34.76 -20.07 -4.91
N ASN A 22 35.05 -21.04 -4.03
CA ASN A 22 34.07 -21.58 -3.09
C ASN A 22 33.52 -20.51 -2.15
N LYS A 23 34.36 -19.57 -1.71
CA LYS A 23 33.94 -18.42 -0.89
C LYS A 23 33.01 -17.49 -1.66
N VAL A 24 33.39 -17.13 -2.89
CA VAL A 24 32.58 -16.27 -3.76
C VAL A 24 31.24 -16.94 -4.05
N GLU A 25 31.24 -18.20 -4.45
CA GLU A 25 30.02 -18.97 -4.75
C GLU A 25 29.09 -19.04 -3.52
N THR A 26 29.65 -19.36 -2.35
CA THR A 26 28.88 -19.42 -1.10
C THR A 26 28.28 -18.06 -0.72
N ALA A 27 29.05 -16.98 -0.90
CA ALA A 27 28.56 -15.63 -0.66
C ALA A 27 27.43 -15.27 -1.63
N SER A 28 27.62 -15.51 -2.93
CA SER A 28 26.63 -15.25 -3.98
C SER A 28 25.34 -16.04 -3.73
N LYS A 29 25.41 -17.32 -3.35
CA LYS A 29 24.22 -18.13 -3.00
C LYS A 29 23.44 -17.55 -1.82
N LYS A 30 24.14 -17.14 -0.75
CA LYS A 30 23.50 -16.54 0.44
C LYS A 30 22.85 -15.20 0.14
N VAL A 31 23.53 -14.36 -0.65
CA VAL A 31 23.01 -13.05 -1.06
C VAL A 31 21.81 -13.24 -1.97
N GLY A 32 21.94 -14.05 -3.02
CA GLY A 32 20.86 -14.30 -3.97
C GLY A 32 19.61 -14.89 -3.32
N LEU A 33 19.76 -15.83 -2.37
CA LEU A 33 18.62 -16.35 -1.61
C LEU A 33 17.94 -15.26 -0.77
N ARG A 34 18.73 -14.43 -0.06
CA ARG A 34 18.20 -13.36 0.78
C ARG A 34 17.47 -12.30 -0.06
N GLU A 35 18.08 -11.88 -1.16
CA GLU A 35 17.51 -10.91 -2.09
C GLU A 35 16.25 -11.47 -2.74
N GLY A 36 16.26 -12.73 -3.19
CA GLY A 36 15.08 -13.40 -3.75
C GLY A 36 13.91 -13.45 -2.76
N ILE A 37 14.17 -13.81 -1.50
CA ILE A 37 13.14 -13.78 -0.44
C ILE A 37 12.64 -12.36 -0.20
N SER A 38 13.54 -11.37 -0.18
CA SER A 38 13.16 -9.98 0.02
C SER A 38 12.30 -9.45 -1.13
N ALA A 39 12.72 -9.66 -2.37
CA ALA A 39 12.01 -9.25 -3.57
C ALA A 39 10.64 -9.94 -3.68
N GLY A 40 10.55 -11.22 -3.34
CA GLY A 40 9.29 -11.95 -3.31
C GLY A 40 8.31 -11.37 -2.28
N ARG A 41 8.77 -11.06 -1.07
CA ARG A 41 7.92 -10.42 -0.05
C ARG A 41 7.47 -9.03 -0.48
N GLU A 42 8.40 -8.22 -0.99
CA GLU A 42 8.11 -6.86 -1.43
C GLU A 42 7.09 -6.86 -2.58
N SER A 43 7.27 -7.72 -3.58
CA SER A 43 6.33 -7.80 -4.71
C SER A 43 4.91 -8.16 -4.27
N ASN A 44 4.75 -9.10 -3.33
CA ASN A 44 3.42 -9.44 -2.80
C ASN A 44 2.84 -8.29 -1.97
N PHE A 45 3.66 -7.65 -1.13
CA PHE A 45 3.24 -6.52 -0.32
C PHE A 45 2.73 -5.36 -1.20
N GLN A 46 3.48 -4.99 -2.24
CA GLN A 46 3.13 -3.86 -3.12
C GLN A 46 1.79 -4.07 -3.83
N VAL A 47 1.51 -5.28 -4.33
CA VAL A 47 0.24 -5.59 -4.99
C VAL A 47 -0.96 -5.34 -4.06
N HIS A 48 -0.87 -5.80 -2.82
CA HIS A 48 -1.96 -5.61 -1.84
C HIS A 48 -2.00 -4.17 -1.30
N PHE A 49 -0.84 -3.53 -1.14
CA PHE A 49 -0.75 -2.14 -0.73
C PHE A 49 -1.40 -1.22 -1.77
N ASP A 50 -1.08 -1.39 -3.06
CA ASP A 50 -1.64 -0.58 -4.15
C ASP A 50 -3.16 -0.73 -4.23
N ALA A 51 -3.67 -1.96 -4.09
CA ALA A 51 -5.11 -2.21 -4.06
C ALA A 51 -5.79 -1.48 -2.88
N GLY A 52 -5.24 -1.62 -1.66
CA GLY A 52 -5.76 -0.94 -0.48
C GLY A 52 -5.64 0.57 -0.56
N PHE A 53 -4.54 1.08 -1.11
CA PHE A 53 -4.30 2.51 -1.29
C PHE A 53 -5.29 3.11 -2.30
N LYS A 54 -5.51 2.46 -3.46
CA LYS A 54 -6.47 2.92 -4.47
C LYS A 54 -7.88 3.08 -3.88
N GLU A 55 -8.34 2.08 -3.14
CA GLU A 55 -9.66 2.12 -2.51
C GLU A 55 -9.75 3.15 -1.37
N GLY A 56 -8.75 3.16 -0.48
CA GLY A 56 -8.67 4.13 0.62
C GLY A 56 -8.61 5.57 0.12
N PHE A 57 -7.84 5.83 -0.95
CA PHE A 57 -7.75 7.14 -1.58
C PHE A 57 -9.08 7.57 -2.20
N LYS A 58 -9.73 6.70 -2.99
CA LYS A 58 -11.04 6.97 -3.60
C LYS A 58 -12.07 7.38 -2.55
N ASN A 59 -12.17 6.60 -1.47
CA ASN A 59 -13.13 6.85 -0.40
C ASN A 59 -12.78 8.12 0.39
N GLY A 60 -11.51 8.27 0.80
CA GLY A 60 -11.03 9.43 1.55
C GLY A 60 -11.20 10.74 0.78
N TYR A 61 -10.95 10.72 -0.53
CA TYR A 61 -11.13 11.87 -1.41
C TYR A 61 -12.61 12.29 -1.50
N ALA A 62 -13.52 11.33 -1.70
CA ALA A 62 -14.95 11.60 -1.75
C ALA A 62 -15.50 12.18 -0.43
N LEU A 63 -15.13 11.59 0.72
CA LEU A 63 -15.50 12.12 2.03
C LEU A 63 -14.90 13.51 2.27
N GLY A 64 -13.65 13.72 1.84
CA GLY A 64 -12.97 15.01 1.90
C GLY A 64 -13.71 16.11 1.14
N LYS A 65 -14.24 15.80 -0.05
CA LYS A 65 -15.09 16.74 -0.83
C LYS A 65 -16.31 17.18 -0.04
N TYR A 66 -17.09 16.24 0.50
CA TYR A 66 -18.29 16.57 1.29
C TYR A 66 -17.94 17.38 2.55
N LYS A 67 -16.85 17.04 3.25
CA LYS A 67 -16.36 17.82 4.39
C LYS A 67 -15.97 19.25 4.01
N GLY A 68 -15.29 19.42 2.88
CA GLY A 68 -14.92 20.73 2.35
C GLY A 68 -16.14 21.58 2.00
N LEU A 69 -17.12 20.99 1.30
CA LEU A 69 -18.38 21.64 0.93
C LEU A 69 -19.18 22.06 2.16
N LEU A 70 -19.32 21.18 3.14
CA LEU A 70 -20.02 21.48 4.39
C LEU A 70 -19.36 22.67 5.11
N LYS A 71 -18.03 22.67 5.23
CA LYS A 71 -17.28 23.79 5.83
C LYS A 71 -17.46 25.09 5.06
N ALA A 72 -17.41 25.05 3.72
CA ALA A 72 -17.58 26.23 2.87
C ALA A 72 -18.99 26.82 3.02
N HIS A 73 -20.02 25.96 3.00
CA HIS A 73 -21.41 26.36 3.17
C HIS A 73 -21.69 26.95 4.55
N THR A 74 -21.15 26.35 5.61
CA THR A 74 -21.29 26.89 6.96
C THR A 74 -20.63 28.26 7.09
N LYS A 75 -19.44 28.44 6.51
CA LYS A 75 -18.75 29.73 6.49
C LYS A 75 -19.53 30.80 5.73
N GLN A 76 -20.14 30.44 4.60
CA GLN A 76 -20.92 31.37 3.78
C GLN A 76 -22.21 31.82 4.46
N ASN A 77 -22.88 30.93 5.19
CA ASN A 77 -24.15 31.23 5.87
C ASN A 77 -23.99 31.69 7.31
N SER A 78 -22.76 32.03 7.74
CA SER A 78 -22.42 32.44 9.12
C SER A 78 -23.04 31.54 10.20
N SER A 79 -23.25 30.27 9.88
CA SER A 79 -23.87 29.30 10.76
C SER A 79 -22.81 28.64 11.64
N GLU A 80 -23.23 28.03 12.74
CA GLU A 80 -22.35 27.26 13.60
C GLU A 80 -21.74 26.06 12.85
N THR A 81 -20.55 25.63 13.25
CA THR A 81 -19.83 24.52 12.59
C THR A 81 -20.66 23.24 12.65
N VAL A 82 -21.33 22.89 11.55
CA VAL A 82 -22.09 21.65 11.45
C VAL A 82 -21.10 20.49 11.34
N GLN A 83 -21.02 19.67 12.37
CA GLN A 83 -20.27 18.41 12.36
C GLN A 83 -21.21 17.30 11.89
N TYR A 84 -20.77 16.51 10.91
CA TYR A 84 -21.48 15.33 10.45
C TYR A 84 -20.67 14.10 10.85
N PRO A 85 -21.24 13.08 11.54
CA PRO A 85 -20.47 11.95 12.07
C PRO A 85 -19.63 11.22 11.00
N LEU A 86 -20.17 11.02 9.79
CA LEU A 86 -19.43 10.39 8.68
C LEU A 86 -18.25 11.23 8.15
N LEU A 87 -18.20 12.54 8.46
CA LEU A 87 -17.19 13.48 7.98
C LEU A 87 -16.16 13.90 9.05
N GLU A 88 -16.23 13.34 10.25
CA GLU A 88 -15.26 13.67 11.31
C GLU A 88 -13.86 13.15 10.95
N LYS A 89 -13.75 11.87 10.55
CA LYS A 89 -12.48 11.16 10.32
C LYS A 89 -12.25 10.82 8.84
N THR A 90 -12.42 11.78 7.95
CA THR A 90 -12.23 11.59 6.50
C THR A 90 -10.83 11.12 6.10
N SER A 91 -9.81 11.40 6.92
CA SER A 91 -8.43 10.92 6.71
C SER A 91 -8.29 9.40 6.80
N ARG A 92 -9.25 8.71 7.42
CA ARG A 92 -9.28 7.25 7.49
C ARG A 92 -10.07 6.60 6.35
N GLY A 93 -10.69 7.39 5.46
CA GLY A 93 -11.38 6.88 4.26
C GLY A 93 -12.47 5.84 4.52
N SER A 94 -13.14 5.89 5.68
CA SER A 94 -14.07 4.84 6.15
C SER A 94 -13.47 3.43 6.17
N CYS A 95 -12.18 3.32 6.54
CA CYS A 95 -11.50 2.04 6.70
C CYS A 95 -12.10 1.23 7.86
N GLU A 96 -12.59 0.04 7.54
CA GLU A 96 -13.21 -0.87 8.53
C GLU A 96 -12.17 -1.56 9.40
N VAL A 97 -10.98 -1.87 8.85
CA VAL A 97 -9.84 -2.38 9.62
C VAL A 97 -9.39 -1.40 10.71
N CYS A 98 -9.45 -0.09 10.42
CA CYS A 98 -9.15 0.95 11.42
C CYS A 98 -10.20 1.08 12.53
N ARG A 99 -11.38 0.46 12.36
CA ARG A 99 -12.46 0.43 13.34
C ARG A 99 -12.45 -0.86 14.15
N ASN A 100 -12.14 -1.97 13.50
CA ASN A 100 -12.04 -3.28 14.12
C ASN A 100 -10.77 -3.99 13.64
N GLU A 101 -9.77 -4.03 14.51
CA GLU A 101 -8.48 -4.71 14.25
C GLU A 101 -8.64 -6.23 14.15
N GLY A 102 -9.73 -6.81 14.69
CA GLY A 102 -10.05 -8.23 14.56
C GLY A 102 -10.35 -8.68 13.13
N LEU A 103 -10.61 -7.74 12.21
CA LEU A 103 -10.77 -8.04 10.79
C LEU A 103 -9.45 -8.45 10.12
N LEU A 104 -8.29 -8.22 10.75
CA LEU A 104 -6.99 -8.65 10.21
C LEU A 104 -6.84 -10.18 10.13
N GLU A 105 -7.67 -10.93 10.87
CA GLU A 105 -7.69 -12.40 10.80
C GLU A 105 -8.58 -12.93 9.67
N GLU A 106 -9.36 -12.06 9.02
CA GLU A 106 -10.23 -12.44 7.91
C GLU A 106 -9.49 -12.45 6.56
N ASP A 107 -10.13 -13.06 5.56
CA ASP A 107 -9.63 -13.05 4.19
C ASP A 107 -9.66 -11.64 3.59
N VAL A 108 -8.57 -11.27 2.90
CA VAL A 108 -8.39 -9.93 2.30
C VAL A 108 -9.52 -9.57 1.35
N ALA A 109 -10.05 -10.53 0.58
CA ALA A 109 -11.15 -10.24 -0.34
C ALA A 109 -12.46 -9.94 0.41
N SER A 110 -12.68 -10.58 1.57
CA SER A 110 -13.83 -10.30 2.45
C SER A 110 -13.74 -8.89 3.04
N ILE A 111 -12.55 -8.49 3.51
CA ILE A 111 -12.30 -7.15 4.04
C ILE A 111 -12.55 -6.08 2.96
N ILE A 112 -12.01 -6.28 1.75
CA ILE A 112 -12.20 -5.36 0.62
C ILE A 112 -13.69 -5.22 0.30
N LYS A 113 -14.41 -6.35 0.19
CA LYS A 113 -15.84 -6.35 -0.10
C LYS A 113 -16.63 -5.57 0.96
N GLN A 114 -16.38 -5.85 2.24
CA GLN A 114 -17.05 -5.15 3.34
C GLN A 114 -16.76 -3.65 3.31
N GLN A 115 -15.50 -3.26 3.06
CA GLN A 115 -15.11 -1.87 2.99
C GLN A 115 -15.74 -1.14 1.79
N THR A 116 -15.83 -1.80 0.64
CA THR A 116 -16.54 -1.29 -0.54
C THR A 116 -18.03 -1.08 -0.25
N GLU A 117 -18.69 -2.07 0.36
CA GLU A 117 -20.12 -1.99 0.70
C GLU A 117 -20.40 -0.85 1.68
N VAL A 118 -19.64 -0.77 2.77
CA VAL A 118 -19.79 0.30 3.77
C VAL A 118 -19.48 1.67 3.19
N SER A 119 -18.44 1.80 2.35
CA SER A 119 -18.11 3.04 1.65
C SER A 119 -19.27 3.51 0.75
N ASN A 120 -19.83 2.61 -0.06
CA ASN A 120 -20.95 2.94 -0.94
C ASN A 120 -22.19 3.38 -0.16
N CYS A 121 -22.52 2.71 0.96
CA CYS A 121 -23.60 3.11 1.85
C CYS A 121 -23.38 4.53 2.40
N ASN A 122 -22.19 4.81 2.92
CA ASN A 122 -21.83 6.14 3.44
C ASN A 122 -21.94 7.23 2.36
N LEU A 123 -21.45 6.95 1.14
CA LEU A 123 -21.50 7.90 0.04
C LEU A 123 -22.94 8.15 -0.44
N ASN A 124 -23.78 7.12 -0.48
CA ASN A 124 -25.21 7.25 -0.83
C ASN A 124 -25.98 8.05 0.23
N GLU A 125 -25.66 7.87 1.51
CA GLU A 125 -26.23 8.67 2.59
C GLU A 125 -25.84 10.15 2.43
N LEU A 126 -24.56 10.43 2.20
CA LEU A 126 -24.07 11.79 1.96
C LEU A 126 -24.70 12.40 0.71
N PHE A 127 -24.85 11.63 -0.37
CA PHE A 127 -25.51 12.10 -1.58
C PHE A 127 -27.00 12.40 -1.35
N SER A 128 -27.70 11.58 -0.57
CA SER A 128 -29.12 11.79 -0.26
C SER A 128 -29.32 13.04 0.60
N THR A 129 -28.45 13.25 1.59
CA THR A 129 -28.48 14.39 2.51
C THR A 129 -28.06 15.69 1.83
N PHE A 130 -27.00 15.66 1.04
CA PHE A 130 -26.35 16.86 0.51
C PHE A 130 -26.52 17.06 -1.01
N GLY A 131 -27.00 16.08 -1.75
CA GLY A 131 -27.14 16.14 -3.21
C GLY A 131 -28.08 17.24 -3.68
N LYS A 132 -29.15 17.51 -2.92
CA LYS A 132 -30.05 18.65 -3.16
C LYS A 132 -29.40 20.00 -2.80
N THR A 133 -28.49 19.99 -1.84
CA THR A 133 -27.88 21.20 -1.25
C THR A 133 -26.67 21.69 -2.05
N PHE A 134 -25.85 20.78 -2.59
CA PHE A 134 -24.56 21.15 -3.19
C PHE A 134 -24.43 20.94 -4.70
N LYS A 135 -25.49 20.49 -5.41
CA LYS A 135 -25.39 20.10 -6.84
C LYS A 135 -24.12 19.28 -7.11
N CYS A 136 -23.82 18.30 -6.26
CA CYS A 136 -22.65 17.46 -6.42
C CYS A 136 -22.88 16.44 -7.53
N GLU A 137 -22.15 16.56 -8.62
CA GLU A 137 -21.98 15.44 -9.54
C GLU A 137 -21.02 14.42 -8.91
N VAL A 138 -21.44 13.15 -8.91
CA VAL A 138 -20.60 12.02 -8.54
C VAL A 138 -19.37 12.04 -9.46
N PRO A 139 -18.13 11.94 -8.94
CA PRO A 139 -16.98 11.81 -9.81
C PRO A 139 -17.20 10.59 -10.71
N LYS A 140 -17.22 10.81 -12.03
CA LYS A 140 -17.06 9.72 -13.01
C LYS A 140 -15.77 8.99 -12.65
N SER A 141 -15.80 7.67 -12.78
CA SER A 141 -14.80 6.77 -12.23
C SER A 141 -13.37 7.24 -12.51
N LEU A 142 -12.51 7.05 -11.52
CA LEU A 142 -11.10 7.41 -11.55
C LEU A 142 -10.29 6.37 -12.34
N ASP A 143 -10.75 6.07 -13.55
CA ASP A 143 -10.06 5.19 -14.50
C ASP A 143 -9.21 6.00 -15.51
N ASP A 144 -9.30 7.34 -15.47
CA ASP A 144 -8.62 8.27 -16.38
C ASP A 144 -7.49 9.10 -15.72
N ALA A 145 -6.91 8.61 -14.60
CA ALA A 145 -5.77 9.24 -13.93
C ALA A 145 -4.55 8.32 -13.91
#